data_AF-A0A372UJ64-F1
#
_entry.id   AF-A0A372UJ64-F1
#
_cell.length_a   1.000
_cell.length_b   1.000
_cell.length_c   1.000
_cell.angle_alpha   90.00
_cell.angle_beta   90.00
_cell.angle_gamma   90.00
#
_symmetry.space_group_name_H-M   'P 1'
#
loop_
_entity.id
_entity.type
_entity.pdbx_description
1 polymer ?
#
loop_
_entity_poly.entity_id
_entity_poly.type
_entity_poly.pdbx_seq_one_letter_code
_entity_poly.pdbx_strand_id
1 'polypeptide(L)'
;MKNKAKIISIMSVVLILIIGIAGYFMYQKAEEEKAIKKSLNKITKTETSFSKAETHEEKLNILKSCITEMTDYNKSKEHFEQVTDKYKSAISSMQEVFTKEYDSIIEENTLNNLDSLDNISAITNNKDNLSSLLSTIEAEKDYVFSSNDDFESYQQKITELTESYTNRITALEEAKKKAEEEAKRKAEEEAKRKAEEEARKKAEEEKAKTHYENEYFSVDVPKEWIDCWSVQEEKRGTDGTIYHFSYDPPGENNGGGGRIFVVDATYGLPQNGLVISEPCDIVGYTSHKFAVFKGIEAGAGFFFDGGATITLK
;
A
#
# COMPACT_ATOMS: atom_id res chain seq x y z
N MET A 1 -32.51 111.60 -18.69
CA MET A 1 -32.33 110.90 -17.40
C MET A 1 -33.12 109.59 -17.28
N LYS A 2 -34.37 109.48 -17.78
CA LYS A 2 -35.22 108.27 -17.65
C LYS A 2 -34.63 106.96 -18.21
N ASN A 3 -33.83 106.98 -19.29
CA ASN A 3 -33.26 105.76 -19.87
C ASN A 3 -32.00 105.25 -19.12
N LYS A 4 -31.19 106.15 -18.54
CA LYS A 4 -30.02 105.74 -17.72
C LYS A 4 -30.46 105.05 -16.42
N ALA A 5 -31.51 105.53 -15.77
CA ALA A 5 -32.08 104.90 -14.58
C ALA A 5 -32.67 103.50 -14.86
N LYS A 6 -33.33 103.32 -16.03
CA LYS A 6 -33.80 101.99 -16.47
C LYS A 6 -32.65 101.03 -16.77
N ILE A 7 -31.58 101.49 -17.42
CA ILE A 7 -30.39 100.66 -17.71
C ILE A 7 -29.67 100.25 -16.42
N ILE A 8 -29.50 101.16 -15.46
CA ILE A 8 -28.89 100.87 -14.15
C ILE A 8 -29.76 99.88 -13.35
N SER A 9 -31.08 100.03 -13.39
CA SER A 9 -32.00 99.09 -12.75
C SER A 9 -31.94 97.68 -13.36
N ILE A 10 -31.84 97.56 -14.68
CA ILE A 10 -31.71 96.27 -15.38
C ILE A 10 -30.37 95.62 -15.07
N MET A 11 -29.26 96.37 -15.07
CA MET A 11 -27.94 95.86 -14.68
C MET A 11 -27.90 95.32 -13.24
N SER A 12 -28.58 96.00 -12.31
CA SER A 12 -28.65 95.58 -10.91
C SER A 12 -29.42 94.26 -10.73
N VAL A 13 -30.51 94.07 -11.48
CA VAL A 13 -31.29 92.82 -11.47
C VAL A 13 -30.49 91.64 -12.05
N VAL A 14 -29.72 91.88 -13.12
CA VAL A 14 -28.85 90.85 -13.71
C VAL A 14 -27.73 90.42 -12.75
N LEU A 15 -27.14 91.35 -12.00
CA LEU A 15 -26.13 91.02 -10.98
C LEU A 15 -26.69 90.15 -9.85
N ILE A 16 -27.91 90.43 -9.38
CA ILE A 16 -28.58 89.62 -8.34
C ILE A 16 -28.89 88.21 -8.84
N LEU A 17 -29.31 88.07 -10.11
CA LEU A 17 -29.53 86.75 -10.72
C LEU A 17 -28.23 85.95 -10.85
N ILE A 18 -27.12 86.58 -11.24
CA ILE A 18 -25.81 85.91 -11.34
C ILE A 18 -25.31 85.48 -9.94
N ILE A 19 -25.48 86.31 -8.91
CA ILE A 19 -25.13 85.97 -7.52
C ILE A 19 -26.03 84.83 -7.00
N GLY A 20 -27.33 84.85 -7.32
CA GLY A 20 -28.26 83.78 -6.96
C GLY A 20 -27.89 82.45 -7.62
N ILE A 21 -27.50 82.48 -8.89
CA ILE A 21 -27.01 81.31 -9.64
C ILE A 21 -25.69 80.80 -9.03
N ALA A 22 -24.72 81.68 -8.77
CA ALA A 22 -23.45 81.30 -8.15
C ALA A 22 -23.62 80.74 -6.72
N GLY A 23 -24.52 81.35 -5.93
CA GLY A 23 -24.89 80.86 -4.60
C GLY A 23 -25.57 79.50 -4.64
N TYR A 24 -26.46 79.27 -5.61
CA TYR A 24 -27.09 77.98 -5.86
C TYR A 24 -26.06 76.91 -6.23
N PHE A 25 -25.14 77.20 -7.17
CA PHE A 25 -24.06 76.27 -7.54
C PHE A 25 -23.13 75.95 -6.36
N MET A 26 -22.76 76.93 -5.53
CA MET A 26 -21.96 76.69 -4.33
C MET A 26 -22.70 75.84 -3.30
N TYR A 27 -24.00 76.08 -3.10
CA TYR A 27 -24.82 75.29 -2.19
C TYR A 27 -24.96 73.83 -2.66
N GLN A 28 -25.27 73.63 -3.95
CA GLN A 28 -25.40 72.30 -4.56
C GLN A 28 -24.10 71.51 -4.41
N LYS A 29 -22.94 72.12 -4.71
CA LYS A 29 -21.64 71.49 -4.53
C LYS A 29 -21.36 71.10 -3.07
N ALA A 30 -21.75 71.93 -2.10
CA ALA A 30 -21.59 71.62 -0.69
C ALA A 30 -22.52 70.48 -0.20
N GLU A 31 -23.70 70.35 -0.80
CA GLU A 31 -24.63 69.24 -0.53
C GLU A 31 -24.11 67.92 -1.11
N GLU A 32 -23.59 67.94 -2.34
CA GLU A 32 -22.89 66.81 -2.97
C GLU A 32 -21.69 66.36 -2.11
N GLU A 33 -20.81 67.28 -1.70
CA GLU A 33 -19.66 66.97 -0.84
C GLU A 33 -20.06 66.34 0.50
N LYS A 34 -21.18 66.78 1.10
CA LYS A 34 -21.74 66.17 2.32
C LYS A 34 -22.22 64.74 2.06
N ALA A 35 -22.94 64.52 0.95
CA ALA A 35 -23.44 63.20 0.58
C ALA A 35 -22.28 62.23 0.33
N ILE A 36 -21.27 62.65 -0.43
CA ILE A 36 -20.01 61.93 -0.66
C ILE A 36 -19.37 61.57 0.67
N LYS A 37 -19.10 62.56 1.54
CA LYS A 37 -18.40 62.34 2.81
C LYS A 37 -19.14 61.35 3.70
N LYS A 38 -20.48 61.39 3.69
CA LYS A 38 -21.32 60.42 4.42
C LYS A 38 -21.14 59.01 3.88
N SER A 39 -21.14 58.83 2.55
CA SER A 39 -20.92 57.53 1.92
C SER A 39 -19.50 57.00 2.17
N LEU A 40 -18.46 57.83 2.00
CA LEU A 40 -17.08 57.47 2.29
C LEU A 40 -16.90 57.01 3.74
N ASN A 41 -17.49 57.74 4.71
CA ASN A 41 -17.47 57.34 6.12
C ASN A 41 -18.17 56.00 6.37
N LYS A 42 -19.23 55.69 5.62
CA LYS A 42 -19.91 54.38 5.71
C LYS A 42 -18.99 53.27 5.21
N ILE A 43 -18.35 53.46 4.05
CA ILE A 43 -17.39 52.49 3.50
C ILE A 43 -16.25 52.25 4.48
N THR A 44 -15.68 53.31 5.07
CA THR A 44 -14.60 53.19 6.06
C THR A 44 -15.03 52.45 7.33
N LYS A 45 -16.29 52.58 7.77
CA LYS A 45 -16.83 51.77 8.86
C LYS A 45 -16.91 50.29 8.46
N THR A 46 -17.35 49.99 7.25
CA THR A 46 -17.38 48.62 6.72
C THR A 46 -15.98 48.02 6.65
N GLU A 47 -14.99 48.75 6.14
CA GLU A 47 -13.57 48.34 6.15
C GLU A 47 -13.09 48.04 7.57
N THR A 48 -13.40 48.91 8.53
CA THR A 48 -13.03 48.72 9.95
C THR A 48 -13.70 47.49 10.56
N SER A 49 -14.98 47.25 10.26
CA SER A 49 -15.70 46.06 10.71
C SER A 49 -15.13 44.79 10.10
N PHE A 50 -14.76 44.82 8.82
CA PHE A 50 -14.10 43.69 8.15
C PHE A 50 -12.76 43.36 8.81
N SER A 51 -11.92 44.36 9.09
CA SER A 51 -10.63 44.14 9.77
C SER A 51 -10.76 43.61 11.20
N LYS A 52 -11.91 43.80 11.85
CA LYS A 52 -12.21 43.31 13.20
C LYS A 52 -12.89 41.94 13.21
N ALA A 53 -13.44 41.49 12.09
CA ALA A 53 -14.07 40.19 11.99
C ALA A 53 -13.01 39.09 12.17
N GLU A 54 -13.30 38.11 13.02
CA GLU A 54 -12.34 37.08 13.41
C GLU A 54 -12.47 35.87 12.49
N THR A 55 -13.69 35.52 12.11
CA THR A 55 -13.96 34.31 11.33
C THR A 55 -14.00 34.59 9.83
N HIS A 56 -13.68 33.57 9.05
CA HIS A 56 -13.79 33.59 7.59
C HIS A 56 -15.23 33.92 7.12
N GLU A 57 -16.23 33.29 7.73
CA GLU A 57 -17.65 33.50 7.39
C GLU A 57 -18.11 34.94 7.66
N GLU A 58 -17.72 35.54 8.79
CA GLU A 58 -18.02 36.94 9.11
C GLU A 58 -17.42 37.89 8.07
N LYS A 59 -16.14 37.68 7.72
CA LYS A 59 -15.47 38.46 6.67
C LYS A 59 -16.20 38.33 5.34
N LEU A 60 -16.60 37.12 4.97
CA LEU A 60 -17.26 36.85 3.68
C LEU A 60 -18.61 37.55 3.61
N ASN A 61 -19.38 37.50 4.70
CA ASN A 61 -20.66 38.20 4.80
C ASN A 61 -20.51 39.73 4.69
N ILE A 62 -19.45 40.31 5.27
CA ILE A 62 -19.16 41.74 5.14
C ILE A 62 -18.76 42.09 3.70
N LEU A 63 -17.93 41.28 3.05
CA LEU A 63 -17.56 41.45 1.64
C LEU A 63 -18.80 41.41 0.72
N LYS A 64 -19.65 40.39 0.85
CA LYS A 64 -20.92 40.25 0.11
C LYS A 64 -21.83 41.46 0.28
N SER A 65 -21.96 41.94 1.52
CA SER A 65 -22.71 43.16 1.82
C SER A 65 -22.10 44.39 1.13
N CYS A 66 -20.78 44.57 1.19
CA CYS A 66 -20.07 45.68 0.54
C CYS A 66 -20.27 45.70 -0.99
N ILE A 67 -20.18 44.53 -1.63
CA ILE A 67 -20.45 44.36 -3.08
C ILE A 67 -21.89 44.73 -3.43
N THR A 68 -22.85 44.28 -2.62
CA THR A 68 -24.28 44.60 -2.80
C THR A 68 -24.53 46.10 -2.65
N GLU A 69 -23.98 46.71 -1.60
CA GLU A 69 -24.09 48.16 -1.37
C GLU A 69 -23.48 48.98 -2.51
N MET A 70 -22.31 48.59 -3.03
CA MET A 70 -21.72 49.23 -4.22
C MET A 70 -22.64 49.11 -5.43
N THR A 71 -23.20 47.91 -5.66
CA THR A 71 -24.10 47.63 -6.78
C THR A 71 -25.35 48.49 -6.71
N ASP A 72 -25.96 48.61 -5.54
CA ASP A 72 -27.14 49.45 -5.32
C ASP A 72 -26.80 50.94 -5.41
N TYR A 73 -25.65 51.35 -4.88
CA TYR A 73 -25.15 52.72 -4.97
C TYR A 73 -24.97 53.16 -6.44
N ASN A 74 -24.35 52.32 -7.27
CA ASN A 74 -24.13 52.59 -8.69
C ASN A 74 -25.43 52.65 -9.52
N LYS A 75 -26.52 52.04 -9.03
CA LYS A 75 -27.85 52.14 -9.65
C LYS A 75 -28.62 53.39 -9.20
N SER A 76 -28.17 54.07 -8.16
CA SER A 76 -28.87 55.22 -7.58
C SER A 76 -28.75 56.46 -8.46
N LYS A 77 -29.75 57.35 -8.37
CA LYS A 77 -29.76 58.62 -9.11
C LYS A 77 -28.66 59.59 -8.67
N GLU A 78 -28.23 59.49 -7.41
CA GLU A 78 -27.20 60.34 -6.81
C GLU A 78 -25.97 59.48 -6.50
N HIS A 79 -25.20 59.18 -7.54
CA HIS A 79 -23.92 58.48 -7.42
C HIS A 79 -22.76 59.36 -7.87
N PHE A 80 -21.63 59.22 -7.20
CA PHE A 80 -20.41 59.98 -7.46
C PHE A 80 -19.27 59.00 -7.70
N GLU A 81 -18.52 59.21 -8.78
CA GLU A 81 -17.42 58.33 -9.23
C GLU A 81 -16.43 58.01 -8.10
N GLN A 82 -16.01 59.02 -7.33
CA GLN A 82 -15.08 58.84 -6.21
C GLN A 82 -15.59 57.92 -5.09
N VAL A 83 -16.92 57.81 -4.90
CA VAL A 83 -17.51 56.88 -3.94
C VAL A 83 -17.48 55.46 -4.52
N THR A 84 -17.79 55.31 -5.81
CA THR A 84 -17.65 54.05 -6.54
C THR A 84 -16.22 53.54 -6.53
N ASP A 85 -15.24 54.41 -6.73
CA ASP A 85 -13.81 54.05 -6.68
C ASP A 85 -13.36 53.66 -5.27
N LYS A 86 -13.88 54.34 -4.24
CA LYS A 86 -13.63 53.94 -2.85
C LYS A 86 -14.23 52.56 -2.54
N TYR A 87 -15.42 52.24 -3.05
CA TYR A 87 -16.01 50.91 -2.94
C TYR A 87 -15.14 49.86 -3.64
N LYS A 88 -14.73 50.08 -4.89
CA LYS A 88 -13.83 49.17 -5.62
C LYS A 88 -12.56 48.90 -4.83
N SER A 89 -11.90 49.95 -4.34
CA SER A 89 -10.69 49.83 -3.53
C SER A 89 -10.93 49.03 -2.25
N ALA A 90 -12.04 49.28 -1.54
CA ALA A 90 -12.38 48.55 -0.32
C ALA A 90 -12.63 47.06 -0.62
N ILE A 91 -13.39 46.75 -1.67
CA ILE A 91 -13.68 45.38 -2.12
C ILE A 91 -12.38 44.66 -2.50
N SER A 92 -11.52 45.27 -3.31
CA SER A 92 -10.24 44.66 -3.69
C SER A 92 -9.36 44.37 -2.49
N SER A 93 -9.27 45.28 -1.51
CA SER A 93 -8.53 45.02 -0.27
C SER A 93 -9.14 43.92 0.59
N MET A 94 -10.46 43.77 0.60
CA MET A 94 -11.13 42.66 1.30
C MET A 94 -10.89 41.33 0.59
N GLN A 95 -11.00 41.29 -0.73
CA GLN A 95 -10.72 40.12 -1.57
C GLN A 95 -9.28 39.62 -1.39
N GLU A 96 -8.30 40.53 -1.30
CA GLU A 96 -6.89 40.21 -1.05
C GLU A 96 -6.67 39.43 0.26
N VAL A 97 -7.51 39.64 1.27
CA VAL A 97 -7.40 38.89 2.53
C VAL A 97 -7.76 37.41 2.33
N PHE A 98 -8.77 37.12 1.50
CA PHE A 98 -9.15 35.74 1.19
C PHE A 98 -8.11 35.05 0.31
N THR A 99 -7.61 35.71 -0.73
CA THR A 99 -6.59 35.11 -1.59
C THR A 99 -5.30 34.79 -0.81
N LYS A 100 -4.91 35.67 0.13
CA LYS A 100 -3.80 35.40 1.05
C LYS A 100 -4.06 34.23 1.99
N GLU A 101 -5.29 34.08 2.46
CA GLU A 101 -5.70 32.92 3.26
C GLU A 101 -5.58 31.63 2.44
N TYR A 102 -6.07 31.61 1.20
CA TYR A 102 -5.92 30.45 0.31
C TYR A 102 -4.47 30.13 0.01
N ASP A 103 -3.65 31.14 -0.29
CA ASP A 103 -2.21 30.98 -0.53
C ASP A 103 -1.53 30.32 0.67
N SER A 104 -1.81 30.79 1.89
CA SER A 104 -1.28 30.21 3.14
C SER A 104 -1.69 28.74 3.29
N ILE A 105 -2.96 28.41 3.07
CA ILE A 105 -3.43 27.02 3.19
C ILE A 105 -2.77 26.13 2.14
N ILE A 106 -2.60 26.62 0.91
CA ILE A 106 -1.91 25.87 -0.15
C ILE A 106 -0.45 25.66 0.22
N GLU A 107 0.26 26.68 0.69
CA GLU A 107 1.66 26.59 1.13
C GLU A 107 1.83 25.59 2.27
N GLU A 108 1.00 25.67 3.31
CA GLU A 108 1.02 24.76 4.46
C GLU A 108 0.76 23.30 4.08
N ASN A 109 -0.06 23.07 3.06
CA ASN A 109 -0.41 21.73 2.59
C ASN A 109 0.44 21.25 1.41
N THR A 110 1.38 22.06 0.92
CA THR A 110 2.34 21.68 -0.13
C THR A 110 3.53 20.96 0.48
N LEU A 111 3.70 19.68 0.15
CA LEU A 111 4.74 18.82 0.68
C LEU A 111 6.00 18.88 -0.17
N ASN A 112 7.11 19.27 0.46
CA ASN A 112 8.43 19.17 -0.15
C ASN A 112 8.87 17.70 -0.25
N ASN A 113 9.55 17.35 -1.34
CA ASN A 113 10.10 16.00 -1.57
C ASN A 113 9.06 14.87 -1.50
N LEU A 114 7.86 15.09 -2.05
CA LEU A 114 6.75 14.14 -2.07
C LEU A 114 7.18 12.71 -2.45
N ASP A 115 8.04 12.57 -3.47
CA ASP A 115 8.53 11.27 -3.98
C ASP A 115 9.32 10.44 -2.95
N SER A 116 9.81 11.08 -1.89
CA SER A 116 10.55 10.44 -0.80
C SER A 116 9.70 10.15 0.44
N LEU A 117 8.51 10.74 0.54
CA LEU A 117 7.63 10.57 1.69
C LEU A 117 6.90 9.23 1.61
N ASP A 118 6.91 8.47 2.70
CA ASP A 118 6.24 7.18 2.85
C ASP A 118 5.03 7.22 3.80
N ASN A 119 4.87 8.32 4.53
CA ASN A 119 3.76 8.52 5.47
C ASN A 119 2.43 8.81 4.74
N ILE A 120 1.73 7.74 4.36
CA ILE A 120 0.44 7.80 3.65
C ILE A 120 -0.57 8.70 4.39
N SER A 121 -0.69 8.60 5.72
CA SER A 121 -1.71 9.37 6.44
C SER A 121 -1.46 10.88 6.39
N ALA A 122 -0.20 11.31 6.43
CA ALA A 122 0.15 12.72 6.25
C ALA A 122 -0.18 13.22 4.84
N ILE A 123 0.15 12.43 3.81
CA ILE A 123 -0.15 12.79 2.41
C ILE A 123 -1.66 12.87 2.18
N THR A 124 -2.43 11.90 2.71
CA THR A 124 -3.89 11.90 2.65
C THR A 124 -4.48 13.11 3.35
N ASN A 125 -4.03 13.44 4.57
CA ASN A 125 -4.51 14.60 5.31
C ASN A 125 -4.30 15.91 4.53
N ASN A 126 -3.12 16.11 3.95
CA ASN A 126 -2.84 17.29 3.13
C ASN A 126 -3.70 17.33 1.86
N LYS A 127 -3.93 16.17 1.22
CA LYS A 127 -4.83 16.05 0.05
C LYS A 127 -6.27 16.44 0.42
N ASP A 128 -6.77 15.96 1.55
CA ASP A 128 -8.15 16.22 1.99
C ASP A 128 -8.34 17.69 2.38
N ASN A 129 -7.34 18.31 3.02
CA ASN A 129 -7.32 19.74 3.29
C ASN A 129 -7.37 20.58 2.01
N LEU A 130 -6.54 20.25 1.00
CA LEU A 130 -6.56 20.93 -0.30
C LEU A 130 -7.89 20.76 -1.04
N SER A 131 -8.49 19.57 -0.97
CA SER A 131 -9.80 19.29 -1.59
C SER A 131 -10.93 20.08 -0.91
N SER A 132 -10.84 20.23 0.42
CA SER A 132 -11.77 21.04 1.20
C SER A 132 -11.62 22.53 0.87
N LEU A 133 -10.37 23.02 0.74
CA LEU A 133 -10.10 24.38 0.30
C LEU A 133 -10.69 24.64 -1.09
N LEU A 134 -10.51 23.74 -2.06
CA LEU A 134 -11.07 23.91 -3.39
C LEU A 134 -12.60 24.05 -3.36
N SER A 135 -13.27 23.23 -2.53
CA SER A 135 -14.72 23.30 -2.34
C SER A 135 -15.16 24.66 -1.76
N THR A 136 -14.39 25.19 -0.81
CA THR A 136 -14.62 26.53 -0.25
C THR A 136 -14.47 27.61 -1.33
N ILE A 137 -13.36 27.60 -2.06
CA ILE A 137 -13.06 28.54 -3.16
C ILE A 137 -14.19 28.50 -4.21
N GLU A 138 -14.63 27.31 -4.62
CA GLU A 138 -15.73 27.15 -5.60
C GLU A 138 -17.04 27.78 -5.13
N ALA A 139 -17.37 27.65 -3.84
CA ALA A 139 -18.61 28.17 -3.26
C ALA A 139 -18.62 29.71 -3.16
N GLU A 140 -17.45 30.35 -3.14
CA GLU A 140 -17.33 31.79 -2.91
C GLU A 140 -16.66 32.58 -4.04
N LYS A 141 -16.24 31.90 -5.11
CA LYS A 141 -15.51 32.49 -6.25
C LYS A 141 -16.14 33.75 -6.83
N ASP A 142 -17.47 33.81 -6.88
CA ASP A 142 -18.22 34.94 -7.47
C ASP A 142 -18.10 36.24 -6.64
N TYR A 143 -17.62 36.15 -5.40
CA TYR A 143 -17.44 37.29 -4.50
C TYR A 143 -15.97 37.58 -4.23
N VAL A 144 -15.14 36.54 -4.12
CA VAL A 144 -13.73 36.67 -3.73
C VAL A 144 -12.83 37.04 -4.90
N PHE A 145 -13.13 36.61 -6.12
CA PHE A 145 -12.31 36.94 -7.28
C PHE A 145 -12.86 38.10 -8.08
N SER A 146 -11.96 38.91 -8.63
CA SER A 146 -12.31 39.98 -9.58
C SER A 146 -12.55 39.45 -10.99
N SER A 147 -11.98 38.29 -11.33
CA SER A 147 -12.09 37.64 -12.63
C SER A 147 -12.18 36.11 -12.50
N ASN A 148 -12.68 35.44 -13.54
CA ASN A 148 -12.73 33.97 -13.55
C ASN A 148 -11.33 33.35 -13.69
N ASP A 149 -10.40 34.05 -14.33
CA ASP A 149 -9.02 33.59 -14.56
C ASP A 149 -8.28 33.35 -13.22
N ASP A 150 -8.52 34.21 -12.22
CA ASP A 150 -7.93 34.06 -10.88
C ASP A 150 -8.39 32.75 -10.22
N PHE A 151 -9.68 32.44 -10.31
CA PHE A 151 -10.25 31.18 -9.81
C PHE A 151 -9.67 29.96 -10.53
N GLU A 152 -9.59 30.00 -11.87
CA GLU A 152 -9.06 28.91 -12.68
C GLU A 152 -7.60 28.58 -12.30
N SER A 153 -6.79 29.60 -12.00
CA SER A 153 -5.42 29.40 -11.52
C SER A 153 -5.36 28.65 -10.19
N TYR A 154 -6.22 28.99 -9.22
CA TYR A 154 -6.30 28.26 -7.94
C TYR A 154 -6.79 26.83 -8.14
N GLN A 155 -7.85 26.65 -8.94
CA GLN A 155 -8.40 25.34 -9.26
C GLN A 155 -7.33 24.43 -9.86
N GLN A 156 -6.63 24.91 -10.90
CA GLN A 156 -5.57 24.14 -11.55
C GLN A 156 -4.47 23.74 -10.57
N LYS A 157 -3.93 24.69 -9.80
CA LYS A 157 -2.85 24.44 -8.84
C LYS A 157 -3.24 23.39 -7.80
N ILE A 158 -4.45 23.48 -7.25
CA ILE A 158 -4.95 22.53 -6.24
C ILE A 158 -5.21 21.15 -6.87
N THR A 159 -5.79 21.09 -8.07
CA THR A 159 -6.00 19.83 -8.79
C THR A 159 -4.67 19.12 -9.07
N GLU A 160 -3.66 19.83 -9.57
CA GLU A 160 -2.34 19.23 -9.83
C GLU A 160 -1.69 18.66 -8.56
N LEU A 161 -1.77 19.38 -7.44
CA LEU A 161 -1.27 18.88 -6.14
C LEU A 161 -2.02 17.64 -5.67
N THR A 162 -3.37 17.66 -5.72
CA THR A 162 -4.20 16.54 -5.25
C THR A 162 -4.06 15.30 -6.13
N GLU A 163 -3.86 15.45 -7.44
CA GLU A 163 -3.50 14.37 -8.36
C GLU A 163 -2.14 13.77 -8.02
N SER A 164 -1.13 14.61 -7.79
CA SER A 164 0.22 14.17 -7.39
C SER A 164 0.19 13.36 -6.08
N TYR A 165 -0.57 13.83 -5.09
CA TYR A 165 -0.75 13.12 -3.82
C TYR A 165 -1.49 11.79 -4.01
N THR A 166 -2.51 11.75 -4.85
CA THR A 166 -3.24 10.51 -5.18
C THR A 166 -2.29 9.48 -5.80
N ASN A 167 -1.50 9.89 -6.79
CA ASN A 167 -0.52 9.02 -7.44
C ASN A 167 0.51 8.48 -6.43
N ARG A 168 1.00 9.34 -5.53
CA ARG A 168 1.96 8.92 -4.50
C ARG A 168 1.36 7.91 -3.51
N ILE A 169 0.14 8.16 -3.03
CA ILE A 169 -0.58 7.23 -2.15
C ILE A 169 -0.72 5.86 -2.81
N THR A 170 -1.22 5.82 -4.05
CA THR A 170 -1.37 4.57 -4.81
C THR A 170 -0.04 3.83 -4.97
N ALA A 171 1.03 4.54 -5.32
CA ALA A 171 2.36 3.93 -5.44
C ALA A 171 2.86 3.29 -4.14
N LEU A 172 2.62 3.95 -2.99
CA LEU A 172 3.00 3.43 -1.67
C LEU A 172 2.17 2.20 -1.27
N GLU A 173 0.87 2.23 -1.52
CA GLU A 173 -0.02 1.10 -1.25
C GLU A 173 0.35 -0.14 -2.09
N GLU A 174 0.64 0.06 -3.37
CA GLU A 174 1.12 -1.01 -4.26
C GLU A 174 2.47 -1.58 -3.81
N ALA A 175 3.41 -0.73 -3.40
CA ALA A 175 4.71 -1.16 -2.90
C ALA A 175 4.57 -2.00 -1.62
N LYS A 176 3.70 -1.56 -0.69
CA LYS A 176 3.40 -2.30 0.54
C LYS A 176 2.79 -3.67 0.24
N LYS A 177 1.81 -3.72 -0.66
CA LYS A 177 1.17 -4.98 -1.07
C LYS A 177 2.17 -5.96 -1.68
N LYS A 178 3.05 -5.49 -2.57
CA LYS A 178 4.10 -6.33 -3.18
C LYS A 178 5.07 -6.88 -2.13
N ALA A 179 5.47 -6.05 -1.15
CA ALA A 179 6.35 -6.50 -0.07
C ALA A 179 5.68 -7.56 0.82
N GLU A 180 4.40 -7.39 1.15
CA GLU A 180 3.61 -8.37 1.92
C GLU A 180 3.44 -9.70 1.18
N GLU A 181 3.13 -9.65 -0.12
CA GLU A 181 3.02 -10.85 -0.97
C GLU A 181 4.36 -11.59 -1.12
N GLU A 182 5.47 -10.87 -1.30
CA GLU A 182 6.79 -11.48 -1.37
C GLU A 182 7.21 -12.13 -0.03
N ALA A 183 6.93 -11.47 1.09
CA ALA A 183 7.20 -12.00 2.42
C ALA A 183 6.38 -13.28 2.67
N LYS A 184 5.09 -13.28 2.30
CA LYS A 184 4.23 -14.45 2.42
C LYS A 184 4.74 -15.61 1.56
N ARG A 185 5.09 -15.37 0.29
CA ARG A 185 5.64 -16.40 -0.59
C ARG A 185 6.93 -17.02 -0.03
N LYS A 186 7.85 -16.19 0.47
CA LYS A 186 9.09 -16.68 1.10
C LYS A 186 8.82 -17.55 2.33
N ALA A 187 7.86 -17.17 3.16
CA ALA A 187 7.45 -17.97 4.32
C ALA A 187 6.82 -19.31 3.92
N GLU A 188 5.96 -19.32 2.89
CA GLU A 188 5.35 -20.55 2.36
C GLU A 188 6.38 -21.49 1.72
N GLU A 189 7.32 -20.96 0.93
CA GLU A 189 8.42 -21.74 0.35
C GLU A 189 9.34 -22.33 1.42
N GLU A 190 9.68 -21.55 2.46
CA GLU A 190 10.51 -22.04 3.56
C GLU A 190 9.78 -23.13 4.36
N ALA A 191 8.49 -22.97 4.63
CA ALA A 191 7.67 -23.97 5.31
C ALA A 191 7.57 -25.27 4.49
N LYS A 192 7.32 -25.16 3.18
CA LYS A 192 7.29 -26.30 2.27
C LYS A 192 8.63 -27.03 2.22
N ARG A 193 9.74 -26.30 2.10
CA ARG A 193 11.09 -26.89 2.10
C ARG A 193 11.40 -27.62 3.40
N LYS A 194 11.01 -27.07 4.56
CA LYS A 194 11.18 -27.74 5.86
C LYS A 194 10.37 -29.03 5.94
N ALA A 195 9.12 -29.01 5.50
CA ALA A 195 8.27 -30.20 5.48
C ALA A 195 8.81 -31.28 4.54
N GLU A 196 9.30 -30.91 3.35
CA GLU A 196 9.92 -31.84 2.40
C GLU A 196 11.24 -32.43 2.96
N GLU A 197 12.05 -31.63 3.63
CA GLU A 197 13.29 -32.11 4.25
C GLU A 197 13.02 -33.06 5.42
N GLU A 198 12.03 -32.76 6.26
CA GLU A 198 11.61 -33.63 7.37
C GLU A 198 11.04 -34.96 6.84
N ALA A 199 10.18 -34.90 5.80
CA ALA A 199 9.66 -36.10 5.15
C ALA A 199 10.77 -36.94 4.52
N ARG A 200 11.75 -36.31 3.86
CA ARG A 200 12.92 -37.02 3.30
C ARG A 200 13.77 -37.66 4.39
N LYS A 201 14.08 -36.94 5.47
CA LYS A 201 14.83 -37.48 6.62
C LYS A 201 14.13 -38.69 7.23
N LYS A 202 12.81 -38.63 7.40
CA LYS A 202 12.01 -39.74 7.91
C LYS A 202 12.05 -40.95 6.97
N ALA A 203 11.94 -40.74 5.66
CA ALA A 203 12.04 -41.80 4.67
C ALA A 203 13.45 -42.43 4.60
N GLU A 204 14.50 -41.63 4.70
CA GLU A 204 15.90 -42.10 4.76
C GLU A 204 16.15 -42.91 6.04
N GLU A 205 15.66 -42.46 7.20
CA GLU A 205 15.77 -43.20 8.46
C GLU A 205 14.98 -44.52 8.41
N GLU A 206 13.77 -44.51 7.86
CA GLU A 206 12.96 -45.72 7.66
C GLU A 206 13.69 -46.73 6.76
N LYS A 207 14.24 -46.27 5.63
CA LYS A 207 15.02 -47.13 4.72
C LYS A 207 16.27 -47.69 5.41
N ALA A 208 16.99 -46.88 6.19
CA ALA A 208 18.18 -47.35 6.92
C ALA A 208 17.86 -48.45 7.94
N LYS A 209 16.65 -48.47 8.50
CA LYS A 209 16.20 -49.50 9.47
C LYS A 209 15.53 -50.71 8.83
N THR A 210 15.16 -50.63 7.55
CA THR A 210 14.43 -51.69 6.83
C THR A 210 15.24 -52.34 5.71
N HIS A 211 16.45 -51.85 5.45
CA HIS A 211 17.31 -52.34 4.37
C HIS A 211 18.63 -52.87 4.91
N TYR A 212 19.03 -54.05 4.44
CA TYR A 212 20.39 -54.58 4.59
C TYR A 212 20.99 -54.86 3.22
N GLU A 213 22.28 -54.60 3.06
CA GLU A 213 22.95 -54.73 1.78
C GLU A 213 24.41 -55.12 1.97
N ASN A 214 24.90 -56.06 1.16
CA ASN A 214 26.31 -56.46 1.10
C ASN A 214 26.77 -56.57 -0.36
N GLU A 215 27.93 -57.18 -0.64
CA GLU A 215 28.46 -57.31 -2.00
C GLU A 215 27.60 -58.22 -2.91
N TYR A 216 26.82 -59.12 -2.32
CA TYR A 216 26.17 -60.21 -3.04
C TYR A 216 24.68 -59.98 -3.26
N PHE A 217 24.02 -59.37 -2.29
CA PHE A 217 22.57 -59.16 -2.31
C PHE A 217 22.16 -57.97 -1.42
N SER A 218 20.91 -57.56 -1.56
CA SER A 218 20.20 -56.71 -0.62
C SER A 218 18.94 -57.40 -0.11
N VAL A 219 18.52 -57.05 1.10
CA VAL A 219 17.29 -57.50 1.75
C VAL A 219 16.50 -56.29 2.21
N ASP A 220 15.24 -56.22 1.81
CA ASP A 220 14.27 -55.23 2.29
C ASP A 220 13.23 -55.94 3.15
N VAL A 221 12.99 -55.43 4.36
CA VAL A 221 11.97 -55.94 5.29
C VAL A 221 10.79 -54.97 5.40
N PRO A 222 9.59 -55.44 5.78
CA PRO A 222 8.46 -54.56 6.09
C PRO A 222 8.81 -53.53 7.16
N LYS A 223 8.23 -52.32 7.08
CA LYS A 223 8.44 -51.26 8.08
C LYS A 223 7.98 -51.65 9.48
N GLU A 224 7.02 -52.57 9.57
CA GLU A 224 6.51 -53.13 10.81
C GLU A 224 7.58 -53.95 11.56
N TRP A 225 8.70 -54.26 10.90
CA TRP A 225 9.79 -55.05 11.47
C TRP A 225 10.90 -54.18 12.08
N ILE A 226 10.83 -52.85 11.93
CA ILE A 226 11.81 -51.93 12.52
C ILE A 226 12.00 -52.26 14.01
N ASP A 227 13.26 -52.32 14.42
CA ASP A 227 13.73 -52.65 15.78
C ASP A 227 13.44 -54.10 16.27
N CYS A 228 12.86 -54.97 15.44
CA CYS A 228 12.59 -56.37 15.78
C CYS A 228 13.08 -57.39 14.73
N TRP A 229 13.98 -56.97 13.83
CA TRP A 229 14.70 -57.88 12.94
C TRP A 229 16.21 -57.69 13.06
N SER A 230 16.97 -58.71 12.67
CA SER A 230 18.43 -58.62 12.64
C SER A 230 19.02 -59.57 11.60
N VAL A 231 20.28 -59.31 11.24
CA VAL A 231 21.11 -60.20 10.42
C VAL A 231 22.44 -60.45 11.13
N GLN A 232 22.87 -61.70 11.17
CA GLN A 232 24.18 -62.09 11.69
C GLN A 232 24.97 -62.83 10.62
N GLU A 233 26.21 -62.39 10.39
CA GLU A 233 27.12 -62.98 9.41
C GLU A 233 28.01 -64.05 10.07
N GLU A 234 28.04 -65.23 9.47
CA GLU A 234 28.90 -66.34 9.87
C GLU A 234 29.81 -66.75 8.70
N LYS A 235 31.09 -66.37 8.78
CA LYS A 235 32.10 -66.72 7.77
C LYS A 235 32.59 -68.14 7.97
N ARG A 236 32.56 -68.95 6.91
CA ARG A 236 33.06 -70.33 6.90
C ARG A 236 34.32 -70.44 6.05
N GLY A 237 35.32 -69.59 6.34
CA GLY A 237 36.62 -69.61 5.67
C GLY A 237 36.53 -69.35 4.16
N THR A 238 37.19 -70.19 3.35
CA THR A 238 37.17 -70.11 1.88
C THR A 238 35.89 -70.67 1.26
N ASP A 239 35.04 -71.32 2.05
CA ASP A 239 33.94 -72.13 1.52
C ASP A 239 32.65 -71.32 1.32
N GLY A 240 32.59 -70.09 1.86
CA GLY A 240 31.45 -69.18 1.75
C GLY A 240 31.04 -68.52 3.07
N THR A 241 29.91 -67.83 3.03
CA THR A 241 29.35 -67.08 4.17
C THR A 241 27.87 -67.41 4.35
N ILE A 242 27.44 -67.55 5.61
CA ILE A 242 26.03 -67.76 5.98
C ILE A 242 25.51 -66.49 6.64
N TYR A 243 24.38 -65.97 6.16
CA TYR A 243 23.67 -64.84 6.75
C TYR A 243 22.41 -65.36 7.45
N HIS A 244 22.34 -65.15 8.76
CA HIS A 244 21.22 -65.55 9.61
C HIS A 244 20.31 -64.35 9.81
N PHE A 245 19.12 -64.40 9.22
CA PHE A 245 18.09 -63.40 9.40
C PHE A 245 17.09 -63.85 10.45
N SER A 246 16.68 -62.93 11.32
CA SER A 246 15.68 -63.18 12.36
C SER A 246 14.70 -62.02 12.41
N TYR A 247 13.42 -62.33 12.61
CA TYR A 247 12.34 -61.41 12.94
C TYR A 247 11.67 -61.92 14.22
N ASP A 248 11.72 -61.12 15.29
CA ASP A 248 11.26 -61.47 16.63
C ASP A 248 10.38 -60.34 17.20
N PRO A 249 9.12 -60.24 16.77
CA PRO A 249 8.21 -59.20 17.24
C PRO A 249 7.78 -59.45 18.70
N PRO A 250 7.55 -58.39 19.50
CA PRO A 250 7.06 -58.55 20.86
C PRO A 250 5.61 -59.09 20.88
N GLY A 251 5.32 -60.05 21.78
CA GLY A 251 3.97 -60.57 22.03
C GLY A 251 3.78 -62.04 21.65
N GLU A 252 2.54 -62.45 21.39
CA GLU A 252 2.18 -63.84 21.00
C GLU A 252 2.39 -64.14 19.50
N ASN A 253 2.83 -63.15 18.72
CA ASN A 253 3.13 -63.37 17.30
C ASN A 253 4.39 -64.22 17.17
N ASN A 254 4.27 -65.36 16.50
CA ASN A 254 5.42 -66.23 16.24
C ASN A 254 6.35 -65.53 15.23
N GLY A 255 7.54 -65.15 15.69
CA GLY A 255 8.62 -64.68 14.82
C GLY A 255 9.06 -65.72 13.79
N GLY A 256 10.02 -65.33 12.96
CA GLY A 256 10.54 -66.17 11.89
C GLY A 256 12.02 -65.95 11.64
N GLY A 257 12.67 -66.93 11.02
CA GLY A 257 14.08 -66.85 10.68
C GLY A 257 14.35 -67.39 9.29
N GLY A 258 15.41 -66.91 8.65
CA GLY A 258 15.83 -67.35 7.32
C GLY A 258 17.34 -67.38 7.20
N ARG A 259 17.87 -68.29 6.39
CA ARG A 259 19.31 -68.37 6.09
C ARG A 259 19.56 -68.08 4.63
N ILE A 260 20.57 -67.25 4.37
CA ILE A 260 21.12 -67.06 3.02
C ILE A 260 22.56 -67.57 3.01
N PHE A 261 22.85 -68.47 2.08
CA PHE A 261 24.19 -68.99 1.85
C PHE A 261 24.80 -68.31 0.62
N VAL A 262 26.01 -67.79 0.76
CA VAL A 262 26.78 -67.25 -0.36
C VAL A 262 28.01 -68.11 -0.57
N VAL A 263 28.18 -68.65 -1.78
CA VAL A 263 29.25 -69.57 -2.15
C VAL A 263 29.93 -69.09 -3.42
N ASP A 264 31.27 -69.09 -3.46
CA ASP A 264 32.00 -68.81 -4.70
C ASP A 264 31.75 -69.93 -5.71
N ALA A 265 31.15 -69.59 -6.85
CA ALA A 265 30.85 -70.52 -7.93
C ALA A 265 31.64 -70.21 -9.21
N THR A 266 32.72 -69.43 -9.11
CA THR A 266 33.57 -69.03 -10.26
C THR A 266 34.05 -70.23 -11.07
N TYR A 267 34.34 -71.36 -10.41
CA TYR A 267 34.83 -72.60 -11.01
C TYR A 267 33.82 -73.76 -10.90
N GLY A 268 32.53 -73.43 -10.70
CA GLY A 268 31.48 -74.39 -10.37
C GLY A 268 31.25 -74.51 -8.86
N LEU A 269 30.14 -75.13 -8.47
CA LEU A 269 29.82 -75.31 -7.05
C LEU A 269 30.82 -76.27 -6.38
N PRO A 270 31.30 -75.96 -5.16
CA PRO A 270 32.27 -76.80 -4.46
C PRO A 270 31.70 -78.20 -4.20
N GLN A 271 32.42 -79.24 -4.64
CA GLN A 271 31.97 -80.64 -4.53
C GLN A 271 31.92 -81.18 -3.08
N ASN A 272 32.57 -80.51 -2.13
CA ASN A 272 32.62 -80.86 -0.70
C ASN A 272 32.02 -79.75 0.19
N GLY A 273 31.13 -78.92 -0.34
CA GLY A 273 30.68 -77.68 0.30
C GLY A 273 30.15 -77.87 1.73
N LEU A 274 30.94 -77.44 2.72
CA LEU A 274 30.56 -77.44 4.15
C LEU A 274 29.59 -76.30 4.51
N VAL A 275 29.35 -75.37 3.59
CA VAL A 275 28.54 -74.16 3.83
C VAL A 275 27.05 -74.41 3.62
N ILE A 276 26.67 -75.15 2.57
CA ILE A 276 25.28 -75.55 2.37
C ILE A 276 25.03 -76.79 3.24
N SER A 277 24.69 -76.56 4.50
CA SER A 277 24.46 -77.60 5.50
C SER A 277 23.04 -78.17 5.50
N GLU A 278 22.18 -77.69 4.60
CA GLU A 278 20.75 -78.02 4.54
C GLU A 278 20.19 -77.94 3.11
N PRO A 279 18.99 -78.50 2.85
CA PRO A 279 18.26 -78.23 1.62
C PRO A 279 18.05 -76.73 1.40
N CYS A 280 18.41 -76.25 0.21
CA CYS A 280 18.31 -74.83 -0.15
C CYS A 280 17.85 -74.66 -1.60
N ASP A 281 17.18 -73.55 -1.87
CA ASP A 281 16.80 -73.11 -3.20
C ASP A 281 17.79 -72.07 -3.72
N ILE A 282 18.20 -72.18 -4.98
CA ILE A 282 19.05 -71.15 -5.59
C ILE A 282 18.23 -69.87 -5.79
N VAL A 283 18.71 -68.76 -5.23
CA VAL A 283 18.18 -67.42 -5.52
C VAL A 283 18.72 -66.95 -6.87
N GLY A 284 20.01 -67.20 -7.12
CA GLY A 284 20.67 -66.94 -8.39
C GLY A 284 22.18 -66.73 -8.24
N TYR A 285 22.79 -66.15 -9.26
CA TYR A 285 24.22 -65.82 -9.27
C TYR A 285 24.42 -64.32 -9.29
N THR A 286 25.41 -63.85 -8.53
CA THR A 286 25.84 -62.46 -8.56
C THR A 286 26.61 -62.13 -9.84
N SER A 287 26.79 -60.85 -10.12
CA SER A 287 27.64 -60.35 -11.21
C SER A 287 29.09 -60.88 -11.15
N HIS A 288 29.58 -61.23 -9.96
CA HIS A 288 30.90 -61.80 -9.72
C HIS A 288 30.90 -63.34 -9.58
N LYS A 289 29.84 -64.01 -10.06
CA LYS A 289 29.70 -65.48 -10.07
C LYS A 289 29.68 -66.14 -8.69
N PHE A 290 29.26 -65.41 -7.65
CA PHE A 290 28.88 -66.05 -6.39
C PHE A 290 27.46 -66.60 -6.53
N ALA A 291 27.24 -67.83 -6.09
CA ALA A 291 25.91 -68.41 -6.00
C ALA A 291 25.29 -68.03 -4.65
N VAL A 292 24.07 -67.51 -4.68
CA VAL A 292 23.29 -67.16 -3.50
C VAL A 292 22.14 -68.16 -3.38
N PHE A 293 22.05 -68.82 -2.23
CA PHE A 293 21.02 -69.81 -1.93
C PHE A 293 20.20 -69.39 -0.72
N LYS A 294 18.90 -69.68 -0.77
CA LYS A 294 17.98 -69.52 0.34
C LYS A 294 17.78 -70.86 1.03
N GLY A 295 18.12 -70.91 2.31
CA GLY A 295 17.97 -72.07 3.17
C GLY A 295 16.55 -72.32 3.65
N ILE A 296 16.43 -73.23 4.62
CA ILE A 296 15.16 -73.51 5.29
C ILE A 296 14.81 -72.32 6.18
N GLU A 297 13.55 -71.91 6.14
CA GLU A 297 13.01 -70.87 7.00
C GLU A 297 12.37 -71.48 8.26
N ALA A 298 12.47 -70.79 9.39
CA ALA A 298 11.93 -71.21 10.68
C ALA A 298 10.74 -70.34 11.12
N GLY A 299 9.86 -70.89 11.95
CA GLY A 299 8.70 -70.17 12.50
C GLY A 299 7.72 -69.75 11.40
N ALA A 300 7.28 -68.49 11.43
CA ALA A 300 6.44 -67.90 10.37
C ALA A 300 7.20 -67.59 9.06
N GLY A 301 8.49 -67.93 8.99
CA GLY A 301 9.37 -67.61 7.87
C GLY A 301 9.90 -66.18 7.90
N PHE A 302 10.91 -65.92 7.08
CA PHE A 302 11.51 -64.59 6.92
C PHE A 302 11.26 -64.01 5.52
N PHE A 303 11.40 -64.81 4.46
CA PHE A 303 11.25 -64.36 3.07
C PHE A 303 9.96 -64.82 2.39
N PHE A 304 9.38 -65.96 2.79
CA PHE A 304 8.19 -66.52 2.12
C PHE A 304 6.88 -65.87 2.62
N ASP A 305 6.40 -66.26 3.80
CA ASP A 305 5.21 -65.69 4.44
C ASP A 305 5.55 -64.46 5.32
N GLY A 306 6.84 -64.23 5.58
CA GLY A 306 7.35 -63.12 6.39
C GLY A 306 7.38 -61.77 5.66
N GLY A 307 7.39 -61.77 4.32
CA GLY A 307 7.30 -60.53 3.54
C GLY A 307 8.62 -59.76 3.37
N ALA A 308 9.77 -60.28 3.83
CA ALA A 308 11.07 -59.76 3.42
C ALA A 308 11.38 -60.16 1.97
N THR A 309 12.05 -59.28 1.23
CA THR A 309 12.45 -59.53 -0.16
C THR A 309 13.97 -59.53 -0.29
N ILE A 310 14.49 -60.37 -1.18
CA ILE A 310 15.91 -60.46 -1.49
C ILE A 310 16.14 -60.09 -2.96
N THR A 311 17.16 -59.26 -3.21
CA THR A 311 17.58 -58.85 -4.55
C THR A 311 19.07 -59.14 -4.72
N LEU A 312 19.46 -59.77 -5.84
CA LEU A 312 20.87 -60.07 -6.15
C LEU A 312 21.58 -58.88 -6.79
N LYS A 313 22.91 -58.83 -6.63
CA LYS A 313 23.81 -57.82 -7.21
C LYS A 313 24.73 -58.35 -8.30
#